data_AF-A0A9E6K0G9-F1
#
_entry.id   AF-A0A9E6K0G9-F1
#
_cell.length_a   1.000
_cell.length_b   1.000
_cell.length_c   1.000
_cell.angle_alpha   90.00
_cell.angle_beta   90.00
_cell.angle_gamma   90.00
#
_symmetry.space_group_name_H-M   'P 1'
#
loop_
_entity.id
_entity.type
_entity.pdbx_description
1 polymer ?
#
loop_
_entity_poly.entity_id
_entity_poly.type
_entity_poly.pdbx_seq_one_letter_code
_entity_poly.pdbx_strand_id
1 'polypeptide(L)'
;MTGTVAFASGAEVSKKFKLYLKVREIKGIKKVISEIEQLPLGDREEWIEEYGDMINTALDNFVDDSSFSFENIFNDDETLALSQELVSTLKDTIQSVEGMLYPDSLLES
;
A
#
# COMPACT_ATOMS: atom_id res chain seq x y z
N MET A 1 13.30 -42.01 -12.42
CA MET A 1 13.00 -40.59 -12.68
C MET A 1 12.92 -39.90 -11.33
N THR A 2 14.01 -39.28 -10.88
CA THR A 2 14.05 -38.49 -9.65
C THR A 2 13.59 -37.08 -9.99
N GLY A 3 12.36 -36.73 -9.58
CA GLY A 3 11.87 -35.36 -9.68
C GLY A 3 12.66 -34.47 -8.74
N THR A 4 13.38 -33.51 -9.29
CA THR A 4 14.06 -32.47 -8.52
C THR A 4 12.99 -31.55 -7.95
N VAL A 5 12.73 -31.66 -6.65
CA VAL A 5 11.89 -30.68 -5.95
C VAL A 5 12.75 -29.42 -5.80
N ALA A 6 12.46 -28.38 -6.58
CA ALA A 6 13.11 -27.10 -6.44
C ALA A 6 12.65 -26.45 -5.13
N PHE A 7 13.51 -26.49 -4.10
CA PHE A 7 13.29 -25.72 -2.89
C PHE A 7 13.57 -24.25 -3.22
N ALA A 8 12.57 -23.40 -3.05
CA ALA A 8 12.71 -21.95 -3.19
C ALA A 8 13.92 -21.48 -2.38
N SER A 9 14.75 -20.63 -2.98
CA SER A 9 15.95 -20.13 -2.31
C SER A 9 15.55 -19.29 -1.09
N GLY A 10 16.35 -19.30 -0.01
CA GLY A 10 16.05 -18.51 1.19
C GLY A 10 15.91 -16.99 0.92
N ALA A 11 16.49 -16.50 -0.18
CA ALA A 11 16.31 -15.13 -0.65
C ALA A 11 14.91 -14.85 -1.22
N GLU A 12 14.29 -15.81 -1.92
CA GLU A 12 12.93 -15.70 -2.45
C GLU A 12 11.89 -15.72 -1.32
N VAL A 13 12.08 -16.59 -0.32
CA VAL A 13 11.24 -16.62 0.89
C VAL A 13 11.31 -15.27 1.63
N SER A 14 12.50 -14.68 1.72
CA SER A 14 12.70 -13.35 2.31
C SER A 14 11.97 -12.25 1.54
N LYS A 15 11.99 -12.27 0.20
CA LYS A 15 11.27 -11.30 -0.65
C LYS A 15 9.75 -11.44 -0.49
N LYS A 16 9.21 -12.66 -0.54
CA LYS A 16 7.78 -12.94 -0.34
C LYS A 16 7.30 -12.45 1.02
N PHE A 17 8.05 -12.75 2.07
CA PHE A 17 7.72 -12.30 3.42
C PHE A 17 7.71 -10.77 3.53
N LYS A 18 8.67 -10.08 2.90
CA LYS A 18 8.69 -8.61 2.84
C LYS A 18 7.47 -8.05 2.10
N LEU A 19 7.11 -8.62 0.96
CA LEU A 19 5.88 -8.24 0.23
C LEU A 19 4.63 -8.42 1.08
N TYR A 20 4.52 -9.56 1.77
CA TYR A 20 3.40 -9.82 2.66
C TYR A 20 3.30 -8.78 3.79
N LEU A 21 4.43 -8.42 4.41
CA LEU A 21 4.47 -7.38 5.43
C LEU A 21 4.02 -6.03 4.87
N LYS A 22 4.49 -5.64 3.67
CA LYS A 22 4.08 -4.40 3.00
C LYS A 22 2.58 -4.38 2.69
N VAL A 23 2.01 -5.49 2.21
CA VAL A 23 0.55 -5.63 1.99
C VAL A 23 -0.21 -5.45 3.31
N ARG A 24 0.29 -6.03 4.40
CA ARG A 24 -0.34 -5.90 5.72
C ARG A 24 -0.27 -4.46 6.25
N GLU A 25 0.86 -3.80 6.09
CA GLU A 25 1.07 -2.41 6.50
C GLU A 25 0.10 -1.47 5.79
N ILE A 26 0.02 -1.54 4.46
CA ILE A 26 -0.86 -0.66 3.68
C ILE A 26 -2.35 -0.92 3.98
N LYS A 27 -2.74 -2.18 4.24
CA LYS A 27 -4.10 -2.49 4.71
C LYS A 27 -4.42 -1.88 6.07
N GLY A 28 -3.43 -1.83 6.97
CA GLY A 28 -3.56 -1.16 8.25
C GLY A 28 -3.77 0.34 8.07
N ILE A 29 -2.98 0.98 7.21
CA ILE A 29 -3.11 2.40 6.86
C ILE A 29 -4.50 2.69 6.27
N LYS A 30 -4.92 1.90 5.27
CA LYS A 30 -6.26 2.00 4.66
C LYS A 30 -7.37 1.94 5.69
N LYS A 31 -7.28 1.01 6.65
CA LYS A 31 -8.28 0.87 7.72
C LYS A 31 -8.38 2.14 8.58
N VAL A 32 -7.25 2.70 9.00
CA VAL A 32 -7.23 3.94 9.79
C VAL A 32 -7.85 5.09 9.01
N ILE A 33 -7.48 5.25 7.74
CA ILE A 33 -8.05 6.26 6.84
C ILE A 33 -9.58 6.11 6.74
N SER A 34 -10.08 4.88 6.52
CA SER A 34 -11.52 4.63 6.47
C SER A 34 -12.25 4.91 7.80
N GLU A 35 -11.59 4.78 8.94
CA GLU A 35 -12.17 5.17 10.24
C GLU A 35 -12.27 6.70 10.35
N ILE A 36 -11.28 7.44 9.83
CA ILE A 36 -11.29 8.91 9.79
C ILE A 36 -12.32 9.45 8.79
N GLU A 37 -12.51 8.78 7.65
CA GLU A 37 -13.58 9.06 6.70
C GLU A 37 -15.00 8.89 7.28
N GLN A 38 -15.13 8.26 8.46
CA GLN A 38 -16.42 8.13 9.16
C GLN A 38 -16.62 9.20 10.24
N LEU A 39 -15.59 9.99 10.56
CA LEU A 39 -15.68 11.08 11.51
C LEU A 39 -16.55 12.23 10.97
N PRO A 40 -17.19 13.00 11.87
CA PRO A 40 -17.81 14.28 11.52
C PRO A 40 -16.85 15.20 10.76
N LEU A 41 -17.39 16.05 9.89
CA LEU A 41 -16.58 16.89 9.00
C LEU A 41 -15.55 17.75 9.78
N GLY A 42 -15.96 18.35 10.90
CA GLY A 42 -15.06 19.18 11.72
C GLY A 42 -13.89 18.40 12.32
N ASP A 43 -14.14 17.20 12.86
CA ASP A 43 -13.09 16.34 13.44
C ASP A 43 -12.14 15.81 12.34
N ARG A 44 -12.67 15.63 11.12
CA ARG A 44 -11.88 15.24 9.96
C ARG A 44 -10.98 16.38 9.49
N GLU A 45 -11.50 17.60 9.43
CA GLU A 45 -10.74 18.80 9.07
C GLU A 45 -9.59 19.06 10.06
N GLU A 46 -9.85 18.94 11.37
CA GLU A 46 -8.83 19.05 12.41
C GLU A 46 -7.73 17.99 12.25
N TRP A 47 -8.12 16.74 12.00
CA TRP A 47 -7.16 15.66 11.76
C TRP A 47 -6.34 15.89 10.48
N ILE A 48 -6.96 16.38 9.41
CA ILE A 48 -6.27 16.71 8.15
C ILE A 48 -5.24 17.81 8.38
N GLU A 49 -5.61 18.86 9.11
CA GLU A 49 -4.70 19.97 9.43
C GLU A 49 -3.50 19.50 10.26
N GLU A 50 -3.73 18.59 11.22
CA GLU A 50 -2.68 18.10 12.12
C GLU A 50 -1.76 17.05 11.47
N TYR A 51 -2.31 16.16 10.63
CA TYR A 51 -1.60 14.95 10.16
C TYR A 51 -1.54 14.78 8.64
N GLY A 52 -2.25 15.60 7.86
CA GLY A 52 -2.39 15.42 6.40
C GLY A 52 -1.05 15.40 5.66
N ASP A 53 -0.19 16.39 5.91
CA ASP A 53 1.13 16.48 5.27
C ASP A 53 2.05 15.30 5.64
N MET A 54 1.99 14.87 6.91
CA MET A 54 2.77 13.73 7.39
C MET A 54 2.35 12.43 6.69
N ILE A 55 1.05 12.25 6.48
CA ILE A 55 0.50 11.04 5.86
C ILE A 55 0.77 11.05 4.36
N ASN A 56 0.63 12.19 3.70
CA ASN A 56 1.01 12.33 2.30
C ASN A 56 2.50 11.99 2.10
N THR A 57 3.37 12.54 2.94
CA THR A 57 4.81 12.23 2.94
C THR A 57 5.09 10.75 3.20
N ALA A 58 4.36 10.12 4.14
CA ALA A 58 4.52 8.71 4.44
C ALA A 58 4.08 7.81 3.27
N LEU A 59 3.02 8.18 2.56
CA LEU A 59 2.56 7.49 1.36
C LEU A 59 3.54 7.63 0.20
N ASP A 60 4.07 8.82 -0.07
CA ASP A 60 5.09 9.03 -1.10
C ASP A 60 6.32 8.16 -0.84
N ASN A 61 6.84 8.18 0.39
CA ASN A 61 7.97 7.33 0.77
C ASN A 61 7.66 5.83 0.62
N PHE A 62 6.42 5.42 0.93
CA PHE A 62 5.99 4.03 0.77
C PHE A 62 5.91 3.63 -0.71
N VAL A 63 5.45 4.52 -1.59
CA VAL A 63 5.40 4.32 -3.06
C VAL A 63 6.80 4.16 -3.61
N ASP A 64 7.74 5.00 -3.20
CA ASP A 64 9.15 4.93 -3.62
C ASP A 64 9.82 3.63 -3.18
N ASP A 65 9.66 3.26 -1.91
CA ASP A 65 10.15 1.99 -1.34
C ASP A 65 9.55 0.76 -2.04
N SER A 66 8.26 0.84 -2.37
CA SER A 66 7.55 -0.24 -3.05
C SER A 66 8.02 -0.37 -4.50
N SER A 67 8.19 0.75 -5.22
CA SER A 67 8.73 0.79 -6.59
C SER A 67 10.09 0.11 -6.69
N PHE A 68 10.97 0.35 -5.73
CA PHE A 68 12.28 -0.33 -5.63
C PHE A 68 12.16 -1.85 -5.44
N SER A 69 11.10 -2.32 -4.79
CA SER A 69 10.88 -3.74 -4.53
C SER A 69 10.38 -4.51 -5.78
N PHE A 70 9.75 -3.84 -6.76
CA PHE A 70 9.19 -4.50 -7.96
C PHE A 70 10.23 -4.80 -9.07
N GLU A 71 11.37 -4.11 -9.12
CA GLU A 71 12.35 -4.26 -10.22
C GLU A 71 13.01 -5.65 -10.32
N ASN A 72 12.86 -6.54 -9.34
CA ASN A 72 13.58 -7.82 -9.29
C ASN A 72 12.73 -9.03 -8.85
N ILE A 73 11.43 -9.04 -9.17
CA ILE A 73 10.49 -10.03 -8.64
C ILE A 73 9.54 -10.55 -9.72
N PHE A 74 10.00 -11.52 -10.52
CA PHE A 74 9.12 -12.30 -11.41
C PHE A 74 9.65 -13.71 -11.62
N ASN A 75 9.46 -14.60 -10.64
CA ASN A 75 9.74 -16.03 -10.83
C ASN A 75 8.56 -16.96 -10.47
N ASP A 76 7.55 -16.49 -9.71
CA ASP A 76 6.44 -17.35 -9.28
C ASP A 76 5.10 -16.61 -9.09
N ASP A 77 3.99 -17.35 -9.30
CA ASP A 77 2.61 -16.84 -9.34
C ASP A 77 2.13 -16.23 -8.01
N GLU A 78 2.60 -16.76 -6.88
CA GLU A 78 2.22 -16.25 -5.56
C GLU A 78 2.82 -14.85 -5.33
N THR A 79 4.07 -14.65 -5.72
CA THR A 79 4.69 -13.33 -5.62
C THR A 79 4.04 -12.32 -6.54
N LEU A 80 3.59 -12.74 -7.74
CA LEU A 80 2.80 -11.91 -8.64
C LEU A 80 1.43 -11.53 -8.04
N ALA A 81 0.76 -12.47 -7.37
CA ALA A 81 -0.51 -12.18 -6.70
C ALA A 81 -0.35 -11.16 -5.57
N LEU A 82 0.67 -11.33 -4.72
CA LEU A 82 0.98 -10.38 -3.64
C LEU A 82 1.38 -9.00 -4.18
N SER A 83 2.09 -8.95 -5.30
CA SER A 83 2.52 -7.71 -5.94
C SER A 83 1.34 -6.94 -6.52
N GLN A 84 0.41 -7.62 -7.19
CA GLN A 84 -0.84 -7.05 -7.68
C GLN A 84 -1.74 -6.55 -6.53
N GLU A 85 -1.84 -7.33 -5.45
CA GLU A 85 -2.61 -6.95 -4.27
C GLU A 85 -2.02 -5.70 -3.59
N LEU A 86 -0.69 -5.61 -3.49
CA LEU A 86 0.00 -4.44 -2.97
C LEU A 86 -0.31 -3.20 -3.80
N VAL A 87 -0.16 -3.29 -5.13
CA VAL A 87 -0.43 -2.16 -6.04
C VAL A 87 -1.90 -1.72 -5.96
N SER A 88 -2.84 -2.67 -5.96
CA SER A 88 -4.26 -2.35 -5.86
C SER A 88 -4.59 -1.68 -4.53
N THR A 89 -4.08 -2.22 -3.42
CA THR A 89 -4.36 -1.66 -2.09
C THR A 89 -3.72 -0.28 -1.92
N LEU A 90 -2.52 -0.10 -2.45
CA LEU A 90 -1.82 1.18 -2.45
C LEU A 90 -2.62 2.24 -3.23
N LYS A 91 -3.06 1.90 -4.46
CA LYS A 91 -3.88 2.80 -5.27
C LYS A 91 -5.14 3.23 -4.53
N ASP A 92 -5.90 2.27 -3.97
CA ASP A 92 -7.11 2.60 -3.22
C ASP A 92 -6.83 3.51 -2.02
N THR A 93 -5.71 3.27 -1.34
CA THR A 93 -5.33 4.04 -0.14
C THR A 93 -4.96 5.47 -0.51
N ILE A 94 -4.19 5.66 -1.59
CA ILE A 94 -3.88 6.98 -2.14
C ILE A 94 -5.17 7.72 -2.50
N GLN A 95 -6.09 7.07 -3.22
CA GLN A 95 -7.35 7.69 -3.61
C GLN A 95 -8.21 8.12 -2.42
N SER A 96 -8.25 7.32 -1.34
CA SER A 96 -8.93 7.72 -0.10
C SER A 96 -8.27 8.94 0.54
N VAL A 97 -6.94 8.97 0.62
CA VAL A 97 -6.20 10.11 1.19
C VAL A 97 -6.38 11.37 0.35
N GLU A 98 -6.25 11.26 -0.97
CA GLU A 98 -6.48 12.38 -1.88
C GLU A 98 -7.92 12.89 -1.78
N GLY A 99 -8.90 11.99 -1.71
CA GLY A 99 -10.31 12.37 -1.52
C GLY A 99 -10.58 13.06 -0.19
N MET A 100 -9.79 12.77 0.84
CA MET A 100 -9.84 13.47 2.13
C MET A 100 -9.13 14.82 2.10
N LEU A 101 -7.91 14.89 1.56
CA LEU A 101 -7.09 16.09 1.56
C LEU A 101 -7.57 17.13 0.52
N TYR A 102 -8.13 16.67 -0.59
CA TYR A 102 -8.53 17.50 -1.73
C TYR A 102 -9.96 17.16 -2.19
N PRO A 103 -10.98 17.34 -1.34
CA PRO A 103 -12.36 16.98 -1.67
C PRO A 103 -12.91 17.71 -2.91
N ASP A 104 -12.43 18.93 -3.19
CA ASP A 104 -12.83 19.72 -4.36
C ASP A 104 -12.14 19.29 -5.66
N SER A 105 -11.03 18.55 -5.60
CA SER A 105 -10.30 18.10 -6.81
C SER A 105 -11.06 17.03 -7.61
N LEU A 106 -12.03 16.36 -6.97
CA LEU A 106 -12.92 15.39 -7.60
C LEU A 106 -14.08 16.03 -8.39
N LEU A 107 -14.26 17.36 -8.32
CA LEU A 107 -15.35 18.08 -8.98
C LEU A 107 -14.99 18.58 -10.40
N GLU A 108 -13.75 18.43 -10.84
CA GLU A 108 -13.28 18.87 -12.18
C GLU A 108 -13.02 17.73 -13.18
N SER A 109 -13.44 16.49 -12.87
CA SER A 109 -13.31 15.32 -13.77
C SER A 109 -14.58 14.99 -14.55
#